data_AF-W1YS49-F1
#
_entry.id   AF-W1YS49-F1
#
_cell.length_a   1.000
_cell.length_b   1.000
_cell.length_c   1.000
_cell.angle_alpha   90.00
_cell.angle_beta   90.00
_cell.angle_gamma   90.00
#
_symmetry.space_group_name_H-M   'P 1'
#
loop_
_entity.id
_entity.type
_entity.pdbx_description
1 polymer ?
#
loop_
_entity_poly.entity_id
_entity_poly.type
_entity_poly.pdbx_seq_one_letter_code
_entity_poly.pdbx_strand_id
1 'polypeptide(L)' 'GDTKITDGGLVINNGPSVTKDGINAGNKQITNVEDGVNDTDAVNVRQLKAAKTNLVDGQNTKVTGDGSK' A
#
# COMPACT_ATOMS: atom_id res chain seq x y z
N GLY A 1 -14.36 -23.72 12.99
CA GLY A 1 -14.52 -22.61 12.03
C GLY A 1 -13.22 -22.42 11.28
N ASP A 2 -13.23 -21.64 10.20
CA ASP A 2 -12.04 -21.42 9.36
C ASP A 2 -10.95 -20.59 10.05
N THR A 3 -11.31 -19.85 11.09
CA THR A 3 -10.39 -19.11 11.95
C THR A 3 -9.80 -20.01 13.02
N LYS A 4 -8.46 -20.01 13.11
CA LYS A 4 -7.69 -20.70 14.14
C LYS A 4 -6.77 -19.72 14.87
N ILE A 5 -6.74 -19.79 16.19
CA ILE A 5 -5.75 -19.13 17.03
C ILE A 5 -4.83 -20.23 17.59
N THR A 6 -3.53 -20.09 17.40
CA THR A 6 -2.51 -21.01 17.91
C THR A 6 -1.38 -20.25 18.59
N ASP A 7 -0.41 -20.99 19.13
CA ASP A 7 0.88 -20.44 19.56
C ASP A 7 1.59 -19.66 18.45
N GLY A 8 1.36 -20.01 17.18
CA GLY A 8 1.85 -19.37 15.96
C GLY A 8 1.19 -18.03 15.61
N GLY A 9 0.00 -17.75 16.14
CA GLY A 9 -0.78 -16.54 15.86
C GLY A 9 -2.21 -16.82 15.39
N LEU A 10 -2.79 -15.89 14.64
CA LEU A 10 -4.13 -15.95 14.06
C LEU A 10 -4.05 -16.32 12.57
N VAL A 11 -4.77 -17.37 12.17
CA VAL A 11 -4.86 -17.81 10.77
C VAL A 11 -6.32 -17.98 10.38
N ILE A 12 -6.71 -17.46 9.22
CA ILE A 12 -7.97 -17.79 8.55
C ILE A 12 -7.63 -18.64 7.33
N ASN A 13 -8.13 -19.87 7.27
CA ASN A 13 -7.88 -20.74 6.12
C ASN A 13 -8.36 -20.08 4.81
N ASN A 14 -7.52 -20.08 3.77
CA ASN A 14 -7.76 -19.38 2.50
C ASN A 14 -7.99 -17.86 2.63
N GLY A 15 -7.51 -17.26 3.71
CA GLY A 15 -7.69 -15.84 4.03
C GLY A 15 -6.44 -15.19 4.62
N PRO A 16 -6.60 -14.01 5.22
CA PRO A 16 -5.52 -13.31 5.90
C PRO A 16 -4.98 -14.06 7.12
N SER A 17 -3.75 -13.72 7.54
CA SER A 17 -3.13 -14.20 8.76
C SER A 17 -2.28 -13.14 9.45
N VAL A 18 -2.13 -13.29 10.77
CA VAL A 18 -1.22 -12.52 11.63
C VAL A 18 -0.43 -13.52 12.47
N THR A 19 0.86 -13.65 12.19
CA THR A 19 1.72 -14.67 12.80
C THR A 19 3.03 -14.06 13.28
N LYS A 20 3.90 -14.88 13.89
CA LYS A 20 5.25 -14.44 14.30
C LYS A 20 6.11 -13.97 13.13
N ASP A 21 5.83 -14.46 11.92
CA ASP A 21 6.57 -14.11 10.71
C ASP A 21 6.02 -12.83 10.04
N GLY A 22 4.95 -12.25 10.60
CA GLY A 22 4.31 -11.04 10.11
C GLY A 22 2.86 -11.23 9.68
N ILE A 23 2.40 -10.32 8.82
CA ILE A 23 1.01 -10.22 8.36
C ILE A 23 0.94 -10.59 6.88
N ASN A 24 0.00 -11.46 6.53
CA ASN A 24 -0.35 -11.76 5.13
C ASN A 24 -1.82 -11.39 4.88
N ALA A 25 -2.08 -10.55 3.87
CA ALA A 25 -3.44 -10.12 3.51
C ALA A 25 -4.24 -11.17 2.72
N GLY A 26 -3.65 -12.31 2.33
CA GLY A 26 -4.33 -13.40 1.64
C GLY A 26 -4.95 -12.95 0.30
N ASN A 27 -4.20 -12.17 -0.48
CA ASN A 27 -4.63 -11.58 -1.76
C ASN A 27 -5.90 -10.70 -1.66
N LYS A 28 -6.21 -10.17 -0.48
CA LYS A 28 -7.29 -9.18 -0.26
C LYS A 28 -6.70 -7.78 -0.23
N GLN A 29 -7.55 -6.79 -0.54
CA GLN A 29 -7.23 -5.39 -0.29
C GLN A 29 -7.28 -5.10 1.21
N ILE A 30 -6.36 -4.25 1.69
CA ILE A 30 -6.42 -3.68 3.04
C ILE A 30 -7.06 -2.29 2.90
N THR A 31 -8.27 -2.14 3.44
CA THR A 31 -9.04 -0.88 3.41
C THR A 31 -8.93 -0.14 4.74
N ASN A 32 -9.39 1.13 4.77
CA ASN A 32 -9.36 1.99 5.95
C ASN A 32 -7.95 2.24 6.52
N VAL A 33 -6.96 2.30 5.64
CA VAL A 33 -5.60 2.73 5.99
C VAL A 33 -5.56 4.26 5.90
N GLU A 34 -5.42 4.93 7.04
CA GLU A 34 -5.21 6.38 7.11
C GLU A 34 -3.88 6.77 6.44
N ASP A 35 -3.61 8.07 6.31
CA ASP A 35 -2.32 8.50 5.78
C ASP A 35 -1.21 8.13 6.76
N GLY A 36 -0.18 7.46 6.25
CA GLY A 36 1.06 7.27 7.00
C GLY A 36 1.73 8.62 7.27
N VAL A 37 2.19 8.82 8.51
CA VAL A 37 2.84 10.05 8.98
C VAL A 37 4.32 9.79 9.27
N ASN A 38 4.66 8.64 9.84
CA ASN A 38 6.02 8.24 10.16
C ASN A 38 6.64 7.41 9.03
N ASP A 39 7.98 7.33 9.02
CA ASP A 39 8.75 6.64 7.98
C ASP A 39 8.39 5.15 7.80
N THR A 40 7.82 4.52 8.83
CA THR A 40 7.47 3.09 8.84
C THR A 40 5.97 2.83 8.69
N ASP A 41 5.15 3.87 8.51
CA ASP A 41 3.71 3.69 8.36
C ASP A 41 3.38 3.16 6.95
N ALA A 42 2.29 2.39 6.84
CA ALA A 42 1.79 1.97 5.54
C ALA A 42 1.27 3.16 4.74
N VAL A 43 1.58 3.19 3.43
CA VAL A 43 1.06 4.20 2.51
C VAL A 43 -0.24 3.74 1.86
N ASN A 44 -1.24 4.62 1.80
CA ASN A 44 -2.46 4.34 1.05
C ASN A 44 -2.37 4.87 -0.40
N VAL A 45 -3.31 4.47 -1.26
CA VAL A 45 -3.33 4.85 -2.69
C VAL A 45 -3.46 6.36 -2.91
N ARG A 46 -4.09 7.10 -1.99
CA ARG A 46 -4.22 8.55 -2.10
C ARG A 46 -2.87 9.23 -1.96
N GLN A 47 -2.04 8.81 -1.00
CA GLN A 47 -0.68 9.32 -0.85
C GLN A 47 0.17 9.01 -2.09
N LEU A 48 0.06 7.80 -2.64
CA LEU A 48 0.75 7.44 -3.89
C LEU A 48 0.32 8.33 -5.07
N LYS A 49 -0.98 8.61 -5.22
CA LYS A 49 -1.49 9.50 -6.28
C LYS A 49 -1.00 10.95 -6.09
N ALA A 50 -0.92 11.42 -4.85
CA ALA A 50 -0.44 12.77 -4.53
C ALA A 50 1.08 12.92 -4.75
N ALA A 51 1.85 11.86 -4.59
CA ALA A 51 3.28 11.85 -4.87
C ALA A 51 3.62 11.94 -6.37
N LYS A 52 2.61 11.89 -7.26
CA LYS A 52 2.84 12.04 -8.70
C LYS A 52 3.30 13.46 -9.02
N THR A 53 4.54 13.59 -9.50
CA THR A 53 5.07 14.84 -10.03
C THR A 53 4.56 15.06 -11.46
N ASN A 54 4.04 16.26 -11.74
CA ASN A 54 3.77 16.72 -13.09
C ASN A 54 5.01 17.46 -13.61
N LEU A 55 5.56 17.03 -14.73
CA LEU A 55 6.61 17.77 -15.44
C LEU A 55 5.94 18.82 -16.33
N VAL A 56 6.45 20.05 -16.26
CA VAL A 56 6.01 21.17 -17.09
C VAL A 56 7.21 21.75 -17.83
N ASP A 57 6.98 22.34 -19.00
CA ASP A 57 8.02 23.04 -19.75
C ASP A 57 8.65 24.16 -18.92
N GLY A 58 9.96 24.32 -19.05
CA GLY A 58 10.76 25.33 -18.37
C GLY A 58 11.68 26.07 -19.35
N GLN A 59 12.36 27.11 -18.88
CA GLN A 59 13.22 27.94 -19.74
C GLN A 59 14.32 27.15 -20.47
N ASN A 60 14.82 26.05 -19.89
CA ASN A 60 15.90 25.22 -20.44
C ASN A 60 15.47 23.77 -20.71
N THR A 61 14.19 23.44 -20.56
CA THR A 61 13.67 22.08 -20.65
C THR A 61 12.39 22.06 -21.46
N LYS A 62 12.34 21.24 -22.52
CA LYS A 62 11.14 20.96 -23.30
C LYS A 62 10.68 19.53 -23.06
N VAL A 63 9.48 19.35 -22.53
CA VAL A 63 8.82 18.06 -22.33
C VAL A 63 8.09 17.72 -23.63
N THR A 64 8.55 16.69 -24.35
CA THR A 64 7.99 16.30 -25.65
C THR A 64 6.83 15.29 -25.56
N GLY A 65 6.30 15.06 -24.36
CA GLY A 65 5.14 14.23 -24.08
C GLY A 65 4.25 14.90 -23.03
N ASP A 66 2.95 14.63 -23.03
CA ASP A 66 1.96 15.35 -22.20
C ASP A 66 2.00 14.99 -20.69
N GLY A 67 3.00 14.22 -20.24
CA GLY A 67 3.15 13.77 -18.85
C GLY A 67 1.96 12.95 -18.33
N SER A 68 1.00 12.65 -19.19
CA SER A 68 -0.21 11.92 -18.86
C SER A 68 0.10 10.45 -19.03
N LYS A 69 -0.30 9.66 -18.03
CA LYS A 69 -0.49 8.24 -18.26
C LYS A 69 -1.87 8.08 -18.87
#